data_AF-A0A7Y7IWY6-F1
#
_entry.id   AF-A0A7Y7IWY6-F1
#
_cell.length_a   1.000
_cell.length_b   1.000
_cell.length_c   1.000
_cell.angle_alpha   90.00
_cell.angle_beta   90.00
_cell.angle_gamma   90.00
#
_symmetry.space_group_name_H-M   'P 1'
#
loop_
_entity.id
_entity.type
_entity.pdbx_description
1 polymer ?
#
loop_
_entity_poly.entity_id
_entity_poly.type
_entity_poly.pdbx_seq_one_letter_code
_entity_poly.pdbx_strand_id
1 'polypeptide(L)'
;VFEAATVAGAAMLGRRDIGRLSAQSCADLVLVDLGHPMMRPAIDPVRSLIFSCDDRAIHSVYVDGRQVVARGKILTIDYQAATDRLVAEQARIVGSAAQRDRLGRTADMLIPSTFAIRQA
;
A
#
# COMPACT_ATOMS: atom_id res chain seq x y z
N VAL A 1 -1.61 18.31 -1.92
CA VAL A 1 -1.42 16.85 -1.73
C VAL A 1 -2.59 16.06 -2.28
N PHE A 2 -3.82 16.25 -1.80
CA PHE A 2 -4.99 15.49 -2.25
C PHE A 2 -5.22 15.52 -3.78
N GLU A 3 -5.21 16.70 -4.40
CA GLU A 3 -5.35 16.83 -5.86
C GLU A 3 -4.17 16.21 -6.62
N ALA A 4 -2.96 16.34 -6.08
CA ALA A 4 -1.75 15.74 -6.64
C ALA A 4 -1.87 14.20 -6.71
N ALA A 5 -2.45 13.58 -5.68
CA ALA A 5 -2.69 12.15 -5.61
C ALA A 5 -3.90 11.66 -6.43
N THR A 6 -4.69 12.58 -7.00
CA THR A 6 -5.94 12.24 -7.72
C THR A 6 -5.99 12.90 -9.09
N VAL A 7 -6.69 14.03 -9.23
CA VAL A 7 -6.96 14.67 -10.52
C VAL A 7 -5.71 15.15 -11.25
N ALA A 8 -4.69 15.65 -10.54
CA ALA A 8 -3.47 16.11 -11.18
C ALA A 8 -2.61 14.93 -11.66
N GLY A 9 -2.56 13.83 -10.90
CA GLY A 9 -1.93 12.58 -11.32
C GLY A 9 -2.60 11.99 -12.56
N ALA A 10 -3.93 12.02 -12.62
CA ALA A 10 -4.69 11.63 -13.81
C ALA A 10 -4.29 12.48 -15.04
N ALA A 11 -4.22 13.80 -14.86
CA ALA A 11 -3.82 14.72 -15.91
C ALA A 11 -2.39 14.47 -16.42
N MET A 12 -1.44 14.15 -15.53
CA MET A 12 -0.08 13.77 -15.92
C MET A 12 -0.03 12.49 -16.76
N LEU A 13 -0.95 11.56 -16.53
CA LEU A 13 -1.12 10.34 -17.34
C LEU A 13 -1.93 10.59 -18.64
N GLY A 14 -2.34 11.82 -18.93
CA GLY A 14 -3.19 12.14 -20.08
C GLY A 14 -4.62 11.61 -19.96
N ARG A 15 -5.05 11.19 -18.77
CA ARG A 15 -6.38 10.64 -18.50
C ARG A 15 -7.28 11.72 -17.90
N ARG A 16 -8.49 11.87 -18.48
CA ARG A 16 -9.51 12.84 -18.02
C ARG A 16 -10.73 12.17 -17.38
N ASP A 17 -10.78 10.86 -17.46
CA ASP A 17 -11.84 9.95 -17.02
C ASP A 17 -11.58 9.35 -15.64
N ILE A 18 -10.47 9.65 -14.97
CA ILE A 18 -10.13 9.17 -13.61
C ILE A 18 -9.76 10.32 -12.68
N GLY A 19 -9.62 10.04 -11.37
CA GLY A 19 -9.16 10.99 -10.37
C GLY A 19 -10.20 12.05 -9.96
N ARG A 20 -11.45 11.93 -10.41
CA ARG A 20 -12.54 12.84 -10.06
C ARG A 20 -13.88 12.11 -9.99
N LEU A 21 -14.76 12.57 -9.10
CA LEU A 21 -16.14 12.11 -9.01
C LEU A 21 -17.01 12.93 -9.96
N SER A 22 -17.24 12.43 -11.17
CA SER A 22 -18.20 13.00 -12.11
C SER A 22 -18.83 11.93 -12.98
N ALA A 23 -20.01 12.23 -13.51
CA ALA A 23 -20.60 11.43 -14.58
C ALA A 23 -19.58 11.27 -15.72
N GLN A 24 -19.62 10.11 -16.39
CA GLN A 24 -18.72 9.73 -17.50
C GLN A 24 -17.25 9.47 -17.11
N SER A 25 -16.87 9.65 -15.84
CA SER A 25 -15.59 9.15 -15.31
C SER A 25 -15.70 7.67 -14.91
N CYS A 26 -14.59 6.95 -14.94
CA CYS A 26 -14.45 5.63 -14.32
C CYS A 26 -14.79 5.71 -12.83
N ALA A 27 -15.39 4.64 -12.32
CA ALA A 27 -15.73 4.50 -10.91
C ALA A 27 -14.53 3.98 -10.09
N ASP A 28 -13.46 4.77 -10.07
CA ASP A 28 -12.28 4.57 -9.24
C ASP A 28 -12.48 5.28 -7.89
N LEU A 29 -12.90 4.51 -6.88
CA LEU A 29 -13.39 5.05 -5.60
C LEU A 29 -12.67 4.41 -4.42
N VAL A 30 -12.41 5.22 -3.39
CA VAL A 30 -11.93 4.76 -2.09
C VAL A 30 -12.91 5.25 -1.02
N LEU A 31 -13.44 4.31 -0.24
CA LEU A 31 -14.31 4.60 0.90
C LEU A 31 -13.47 4.51 2.18
N VAL A 32 -13.48 5.58 2.96
CA VAL A 32 -12.70 5.73 4.19
C VAL A 32 -13.67 5.81 5.38
N ASP A 33 -13.46 4.97 6.39
CA ASP A 33 -14.26 4.97 7.61
C ASP A 33 -13.74 6.00 8.61
N LEU A 34 -14.37 7.18 8.61
CA LEU A 34 -14.09 8.26 9.58
C LEU A 34 -14.59 7.92 11.00
N GLY A 35 -15.40 6.87 11.14
CA GLY A 35 -15.85 6.35 12.42
C GLY A 35 -14.78 5.56 13.16
N HIS A 36 -13.78 5.03 12.43
CA HIS A 36 -12.70 4.22 12.97
C HIS A 36 -11.98 4.92 14.13
N PRO A 37 -11.65 4.24 15.24
CA PRO A 37 -11.05 4.88 16.42
C PRO A 37 -9.77 5.68 16.12
N MET A 38 -8.93 5.20 15.18
CA MET A 38 -7.71 5.91 14.77
C MET A 38 -7.96 7.15 13.89
N MET A 39 -9.18 7.35 13.40
CA MET A 39 -9.58 8.53 12.63
C MET A 39 -10.19 9.63 13.52
N ARG A 40 -10.34 9.39 14.82
CA ARG A 40 -11.02 10.31 15.75
C ARG A 40 -10.04 11.27 16.43
N PRO A 41 -10.39 12.57 16.57
CA PRO A 41 -11.58 13.22 16.03
C PRO A 41 -11.43 13.55 14.53
N ALA A 42 -12.46 13.25 13.73
CA ALA A 42 -12.50 13.52 12.29
C ALA A 42 -13.12 14.90 11.98
N ILE A 43 -12.46 15.98 12.43
CA ILE A 43 -12.98 17.36 12.30
C ILE A 43 -13.00 17.81 10.84
N ASP A 44 -11.92 17.55 10.11
CA ASP A 44 -11.80 17.80 8.67
C ASP A 44 -11.46 16.47 8.00
N PRO A 45 -12.39 15.87 7.24
CA PRO A 45 -12.21 14.54 6.68
C PRO A 45 -11.06 14.46 5.68
N VAL A 46 -10.78 15.53 4.93
CA VAL A 46 -9.66 15.55 3.97
C VAL A 46 -8.36 15.69 4.72
N ARG A 47 -8.29 16.54 5.75
CA ARG A 47 -7.09 16.66 6.58
C ARG A 47 -6.81 15.35 7.34
N SER A 48 -7.85 14.74 7.92
CA SER A 48 -7.75 13.42 8.56
C SER A 48 -7.30 12.35 7.58
N LEU A 49 -7.81 12.35 6.34
CA LEU A 49 -7.34 11.45 5.29
C LEU A 49 -5.84 11.61 5.02
N ILE A 50 -5.34 12.85 4.88
CA ILE A 50 -3.95 13.10 4.50
C ILE A 50 -2.97 12.85 5.65
N PHE A 51 -3.35 13.16 6.89
CA PHE A 51 -2.41 13.18 8.03
C PHE A 51 -2.65 12.10 9.08
N SER A 52 -3.76 11.36 9.02
CA SER A 52 -4.13 10.40 10.06
C SER A 52 -4.60 9.05 9.52
N CYS A 53 -4.99 8.96 8.25
CA CYS A 53 -5.46 7.72 7.67
C CYS A 53 -4.32 6.73 7.47
N ASP A 54 -4.59 5.48 7.84
CA ASP A 54 -3.80 4.30 7.52
C ASP A 54 -4.70 3.29 6.77
N ASP A 55 -4.11 2.20 6.29
CA ASP A 55 -4.79 1.12 5.56
C ASP A 55 -6.03 0.58 6.30
N ARG A 56 -5.99 0.53 7.63
CA ARG A 56 -7.09 0.07 8.51
C ARG A 56 -8.38 0.86 8.37
N ALA A 57 -8.29 2.15 8.02
CA ALA A 57 -9.46 3.00 7.84
C ALA A 57 -10.04 2.89 6.42
N ILE A 58 -9.36 2.19 5.49
CA ILE A 58 -9.89 1.92 4.16
C ILE A 58 -10.95 0.83 4.25
N HIS A 59 -12.21 1.21 4.05
CA HIS A 59 -13.33 0.28 4.12
C HIS A 59 -13.50 -0.47 2.80
N SER A 60 -13.58 0.23 1.67
CA SER A 60 -13.78 -0.40 0.35
C SER A 60 -13.06 0.36 -0.74
N VAL A 61 -12.66 -0.36 -1.79
CA VAL A 61 -12.03 0.22 -2.98
C VAL A 61 -12.70 -0.35 -4.22
N TYR A 62 -12.98 0.51 -5.18
CA TYR A 62 -13.52 0.18 -6.50
C TYR A 62 -12.53 0.65 -7.55
N VAL A 63 -12.32 -0.19 -8.57
CA VAL A 63 -11.53 0.12 -9.76
C VAL A 63 -12.40 -0.16 -10.97
N ASP A 64 -12.68 0.87 -11.75
CA ASP A 64 -13.62 0.82 -12.88
C ASP A 64 -14.97 0.19 -12.49
N GLY A 65 -15.49 0.55 -11.32
CA GLY A 65 -16.75 0.04 -10.78
C GLY A 65 -16.69 -1.38 -10.20
N ARG A 66 -15.58 -2.11 -10.37
CA ARG A 66 -15.38 -3.42 -9.75
C ARG A 66 -14.82 -3.25 -8.34
N GLN A 67 -15.51 -3.81 -7.35
CA GLN A 67 -15.03 -3.81 -5.98
C GLN A 67 -13.80 -4.73 -5.84
N VAL A 68 -12.68 -4.18 -5.40
CA VAL A 68 -11.40 -4.91 -5.19
C VAL A 68 -11.02 -5.01 -3.72
N VAL A 69 -11.58 -4.15 -2.86
CA VAL A 69 -11.51 -4.25 -1.41
C VAL A 69 -12.91 -4.13 -0.83
N ALA A 70 -13.26 -5.02 0.10
CA ALA A 70 -14.54 -4.99 0.81
C ALA A 70 -14.34 -5.15 2.31
N ARG A 71 -14.79 -4.16 3.08
CA ARG A 71 -14.68 -4.14 4.56
C ARG A 71 -13.25 -4.41 5.04
N GLY A 72 -12.28 -3.70 4.46
CA GLY A 72 -10.85 -3.85 4.76
C GLY A 72 -10.19 -5.13 4.24
N LYS A 73 -10.91 -5.98 3.51
CA LYS A 73 -10.37 -7.23 2.95
C LYS A 73 -10.12 -7.10 1.45
N ILE A 74 -8.91 -7.44 1.02
CA ILE A 74 -8.55 -7.50 -0.41
C ILE A 74 -9.23 -8.72 -1.05
N LEU A 75 -9.83 -8.53 -2.22
CA LEU A 75 -10.60 -9.55 -2.93
C LEU A 75 -9.87 -10.17 -4.12
N THR A 76 -8.75 -9.58 -4.53
CA THR A 76 -8.10 -9.88 -5.81
C THR A 76 -6.83 -10.72 -5.69
N ILE A 77 -6.30 -10.88 -4.47
CA ILE A 77 -5.12 -11.70 -4.20
C ILE A 77 -5.34 -12.52 -2.93
N ASP A 78 -4.77 -13.72 -2.90
CA ASP A 78 -4.55 -14.42 -1.65
C ASP A 78 -3.38 -13.75 -0.94
N TYR A 79 -3.71 -12.89 0.03
CA TYR A 79 -2.74 -12.06 0.71
C TYR A 79 -1.74 -12.90 1.52
N GLN A 80 -2.20 -13.99 2.14
CA GLN A 80 -1.34 -14.85 2.95
C GLN A 80 -0.35 -15.59 2.05
N ALA A 81 -0.86 -16.26 1.00
CA ALA A 81 0.01 -16.97 0.07
C ALA A 81 0.99 -16.05 -0.66
N ALA A 82 0.58 -14.82 -0.99
CA ALA A 82 1.47 -13.81 -1.56
C ALA A 82 2.60 -13.42 -0.59
N THR A 83 2.28 -13.27 0.69
CA THR A 83 3.25 -12.94 1.74
C THR A 83 4.22 -14.10 1.97
N ASP A 84 3.73 -15.33 2.02
CA ASP A 84 4.58 -16.51 2.21
C ASP A 84 5.59 -16.66 1.06
N ARG A 85 5.15 -16.41 -0.18
CA ARG A 85 6.04 -16.39 -1.37
C ARG A 85 7.05 -15.26 -1.29
N LEU A 86 6.65 -14.07 -0.87
CA LEU A 86 7.55 -12.93 -0.70
C LEU A 86 8.67 -13.25 0.30
N VAL A 87 8.33 -13.84 1.45
CA VAL A 87 9.30 -14.24 2.48
C VAL A 87 10.28 -15.29 1.94
N ALA A 88 9.78 -16.30 1.22
CA ALA A 88 10.62 -17.34 0.63
C ALA A 88 11.62 -16.77 -0.40
N GLU A 89 11.16 -15.88 -1.28
CA GLU A 89 12.03 -15.21 -2.25
C GLU A 89 13.02 -14.25 -1.59
N GLN A 90 12.60 -13.55 -0.53
CA GLN A 90 13.50 -12.72 0.26
C GLN A 90 14.63 -13.57 0.87
N ALA A 91 14.32 -14.72 1.45
CA ALA A 91 15.32 -15.64 2.00
C ALA A 91 16.31 -16.13 0.93
N ARG A 92 15.82 -16.49 -0.26
CA ARG A 92 16.66 -16.87 -1.40
C ARG A 92 17.56 -15.73 -1.87
N ILE A 93 17.03 -14.50 -1.93
CA ILE A 93 17.77 -13.32 -2.33
C ILE A 93 18.85 -13.00 -1.29
N VAL A 94 18.51 -13.00 -0.02
CA VAL A 94 19.43 -12.76 1.10
C VAL A 94 20.55 -13.83 1.12
N GLY A 95 20.20 -15.10 0.96
CA GLY A 95 21.17 -16.21 0.94
C GLY A 95 22.16 -16.17 -0.22
N SER A 96 21.82 -15.50 -1.33
CA SER A 96 22.71 -15.31 -2.48
C SER A 96 23.37 -13.93 -2.53
N ALA A 97 23.32 -13.15 -1.45
CA ALA A 97 23.89 -11.80 -1.40
C ALA A 97 25.41 -11.81 -1.66
N ALA A 98 26.15 -12.74 -1.03
CA ALA A 98 27.62 -12.83 -1.17
C ALA A 98 28.06 -13.14 -2.61
N GLN A 99 27.26 -13.89 -3.37
CA GLN A 99 27.56 -14.22 -4.77
C GLN A 99 27.40 -12.99 -5.70
N ARG A 100 26.58 -12.03 -5.29
CA ARG A 100 26.25 -10.82 -6.06
C ARG A 100 27.01 -9.59 -5.57
N ASP A 101 27.58 -9.63 -4.37
CA ASP A 101 28.47 -8.59 -3.86
C ASP A 101 29.89 -8.77 -4.41
N ARG A 102 30.45 -7.72 -5.02
CA ARG A 102 31.81 -7.73 -5.58
C ARG A 102 32.89 -8.14 -4.57
N LEU A 103 32.67 -7.87 -3.28
CA LEU A 103 33.59 -8.18 -2.19
C LEU A 103 33.22 -9.47 -1.45
N GLY A 104 32.23 -10.23 -1.94
CA GLY A 104 31.83 -11.51 -1.34
C GLY A 104 31.10 -11.38 0.00
N ARG A 105 30.60 -10.21 0.36
CA ARG A 105 30.01 -9.97 1.69
C ARG A 105 28.61 -10.57 1.80
N THR A 106 28.34 -11.25 2.92
CA THR A 106 27.01 -11.76 3.27
C THR A 106 26.05 -10.63 3.62
N ALA A 107 24.74 -10.93 3.61
CA ALA A 107 23.71 -9.96 3.95
C ALA A 107 23.87 -9.38 5.36
N ASP A 108 24.26 -10.19 6.35
CA ASP A 108 24.47 -9.73 7.73
C ASP A 108 25.63 -8.73 7.86
N MET A 109 26.63 -8.78 6.96
CA MET A 109 27.70 -7.79 6.93
C MET A 109 27.28 -6.50 6.20
N LEU A 110 26.42 -6.61 5.20
CA LEU A 110 25.93 -5.46 4.44
C LEU A 110 24.85 -4.68 5.20
N ILE A 111 23.97 -5.41 5.88
CA ILE A 111 22.79 -4.91 6.58
C ILE A 111 22.73 -5.60 7.95
N PRO A 112 23.68 -5.27 8.86
CA PRO A 112 23.69 -5.86 10.18
C PRO A 112 22.41 -5.49 10.94
N SER A 113 21.89 -6.42 11.73
CA SER A 113 20.75 -6.15 12.60
C SER A 113 21.13 -5.11 13.64
N THR A 114 20.23 -4.14 13.90
CA THR A 114 20.44 -3.10 14.93
C THR A 114 20.60 -3.70 16.33
N PHE A 115 19.93 -4.81 16.59
CA PHE A 115 20.05 -5.58 17.82
C PHE A 115 20.38 -7.03 17.49
N ALA A 116 21.05 -7.72 18.43
CA ALA A 116 21.34 -9.14 18.28
C ALA A 116 20.03 -9.94 18.24
N ILE A 117 19.83 -10.69 17.15
CA ILE A 117 18.70 -11.61 16.99
C ILE A 117 19.15 -12.98 17.48
N ARG A 118 18.51 -13.52 18.52
CA ARG A 118 18.65 -14.96 18.84
C ARG A 118 17.81 -15.74 17.85
N GLN A 119 18.43 -16.69 17.15
CA GLN A 119 17.67 -17.69 16.42
C GLN A 119 17.11 -18.70 17.43
N ALA A 120 15.81 -18.99 17.30
CA ALA A 120 15.09 -19.96 18.13
C ALA A 120 15.35 -21.39 17.66
#